data_AF-A0A1G9SD63-F1
#
_entry.id   AF-A0A1G9SD63-F1
#
_cell.length_a   1.000
_cell.length_b   1.000
_cell.length_c   1.000
_cell.angle_alpha   90.00
_cell.angle_beta   90.00
_cell.angle_gamma   90.00
#
_symmetry.space_group_name_H-M   'P 1'
#
loop_
_entity.id
_entity.type
_entity.pdbx_description
1 polymer ?
#
loop_
_entity_poly.entity_id
_entity_poly.type
_entity_poly.pdbx_seq_one_letter_code
_entity_poly.pdbx_strand_id
1 'polypeptide(L)'
;MTTARAAGRLIRRSEIMERACSWLRDSVPYSQKRFHQNEHGIYRADCSGFVSMAWGLPGKPDDRHGGFDTPALVSVSGLIPARELRPGDVVIRADGTNLTRHVVIFASWAEEPGRYWAYEQAGGYSTRLRALAYPYETEAELYVPRRYLSVLDEA
;
A
#
# COMPACT_ATOMS: atom_id res chain seq x y z
N MET A 1 23.33 -16.55 -10.36
CA MET A 1 22.06 -16.38 -9.63
C MET A 1 22.19 -15.13 -8.78
N THR A 2 21.68 -14.00 -9.25
CA THR A 2 21.81 -12.73 -8.55
C THR A 2 20.77 -12.70 -7.44
N THR A 3 21.22 -12.89 -6.20
CA THR A 3 20.42 -12.64 -5.00
C THR A 3 19.92 -11.20 -5.05
N ALA A 4 18.62 -11.04 -5.33
CA ALA A 4 17.94 -9.77 -5.13
C ALA A 4 18.16 -9.38 -3.66
N ARG A 5 18.83 -8.26 -3.44
CA ARG A 5 18.97 -7.63 -2.13
C ARG A 5 17.55 -7.51 -1.57
N ALA A 6 17.26 -8.21 -0.48
CA ALA A 6 15.92 -8.32 0.07
C ALA A 6 15.34 -6.91 0.30
N ALA A 7 14.27 -6.58 -0.42
CA ALA A 7 13.56 -5.31 -0.31
C ALA A 7 12.94 -5.11 1.09
N GLY A 8 12.78 -6.21 1.82
CA GLY A 8 12.38 -6.32 3.22
C GLY A 8 12.25 -7.80 3.58
N ARG A 9 11.60 -8.11 4.70
CA ARG A 9 11.27 -9.49 5.06
C ARG A 9 10.29 -10.07 4.03
N LEU A 10 10.46 -11.35 3.69
CA LEU A 10 9.46 -12.10 2.93
C LEU A 10 8.12 -12.13 3.68
N ILE A 11 7.03 -11.85 2.98
CA ILE A 11 5.69 -11.71 3.56
C ILE A 11 4.66 -12.40 2.67
N ARG A 12 3.67 -13.07 3.27
CA ARG A 12 2.58 -13.71 2.51
C ARG A 12 1.49 -12.70 2.16
N ARG A 13 0.71 -12.97 1.12
CA ARG A 13 -0.45 -12.14 0.75
C ARG A 13 -1.48 -12.08 1.86
N SER A 14 -1.83 -13.22 2.45
CA SER A 14 -2.69 -13.28 3.64
C SER A 14 -2.22 -12.32 4.73
N GLU A 15 -0.93 -12.35 5.06
CA GLU A 15 -0.34 -11.46 6.07
C GLU A 15 -0.45 -9.98 5.68
N ILE A 16 -0.19 -9.60 4.42
CA ILE A 16 -0.38 -8.22 3.94
C ILE A 16 -1.83 -7.76 4.16
N MET A 17 -2.80 -8.61 3.82
CA MET A 17 -4.22 -8.29 3.93
C MET A 17 -4.67 -8.18 5.39
N GLU A 18 -4.20 -9.07 6.26
CA GLU A 18 -4.46 -9.02 7.70
C GLU A 18 -3.93 -7.71 8.31
N ARG A 19 -2.70 -7.33 7.94
CA ARG A 19 -2.08 -6.06 8.35
C ARG A 19 -2.87 -4.87 7.84
N ALA A 20 -3.28 -4.84 6.57
CA ALA A 20 -4.13 -3.78 6.03
C ALA A 20 -5.48 -3.67 6.77
N CYS A 21 -6.07 -4.83 7.12
CA CYS A 21 -7.32 -4.90 7.88
C CYS A 21 -7.18 -4.37 9.31
N SER A 22 -5.99 -4.44 9.93
CA SER A 22 -5.77 -3.89 11.28
C SER A 22 -6.11 -2.40 11.37
N TRP A 23 -5.65 -1.58 10.42
CA TRP A 23 -5.94 -0.15 10.42
C TRP A 23 -7.38 0.18 10.05
N LEU A 24 -8.03 -0.69 9.26
CA LEU A 24 -9.46 -0.58 8.97
C LEU A 24 -10.27 -0.79 10.26
N ARG A 25 -9.96 -1.84 11.03
CA ARG A 25 -10.63 -2.12 12.31
C ARG A 25 -10.40 -0.99 13.32
N ASP A 26 -9.19 -0.47 13.39
CA ASP A 26 -8.83 0.62 14.29
C ASP A 26 -9.32 1.99 13.81
N SER A 27 -9.92 2.07 12.61
CA SER A 27 -10.42 3.31 12.01
C SER A 27 -9.38 4.44 12.01
N VAL A 28 -8.12 4.10 11.69
CA VAL A 28 -6.98 5.02 11.80
C VAL A 28 -7.19 6.27 10.95
N PRO A 29 -7.21 7.49 11.53
CA PRO A 29 -7.42 8.73 10.80
C PRO A 29 -6.20 9.13 9.97
N TYR A 30 -6.42 9.62 8.75
CA TYR A 30 -5.34 10.09 7.89
C TYR A 30 -4.59 11.27 8.51
N SER A 31 -3.26 11.20 8.49
CA SER A 31 -2.39 12.32 8.81
C SER A 31 -0.99 12.14 8.23
N GLN A 32 -0.52 13.16 7.50
CA GLN A 32 0.87 13.21 7.06
C GLN A 32 1.87 13.54 8.19
N LYS A 33 1.39 13.91 9.38
CA LYS A 33 2.21 14.33 10.53
C LYS A 33 2.15 13.39 11.72
N ARG A 34 1.08 12.60 11.85
CA ARG A 34 0.89 11.68 12.97
C ARG A 34 1.36 10.28 12.62
N PHE A 35 1.64 9.53 13.67
CA PHE A 35 1.99 8.12 13.61
C PHE A 35 0.88 7.32 14.24
N HIS A 36 0.71 6.10 13.76
CA HIS A 36 -0.13 5.10 14.38
C HIS A 36 0.75 3.93 14.81
N GLN A 37 0.50 3.43 16.01
CA GLN A 37 1.21 2.31 16.62
C GLN A 37 0.20 1.18 16.84
N ASN A 38 0.55 -0.02 16.39
CA ASN A 38 -0.17 -1.25 16.69
C ASN A 38 0.82 -2.42 16.83
N GLU A 39 0.33 -3.66 16.83
CA GLU A 39 1.14 -4.89 16.94
C GLU A 39 2.15 -5.06 15.79
N HIS A 40 2.00 -4.32 14.69
CA HIS A 40 2.85 -4.39 13.52
C HIS A 40 3.98 -3.35 13.49
N GLY A 41 3.99 -2.41 14.44
CA GLY A 41 5.00 -1.36 14.59
C GLY A 41 4.41 0.06 14.62
N ILE A 42 5.27 1.04 14.38
CA ILE A 42 4.92 2.48 14.35
C ILE A 42 5.16 3.01 12.94
N TYR A 43 4.11 3.53 12.29
CA TYR A 43 4.18 4.06 10.92
C TYR A 43 3.43 5.38 10.80
N ARG A 44 3.80 6.20 9.81
CA ARG A 44 3.05 7.43 9.49
C ARG A 44 1.62 7.09 9.06
N ALA A 45 0.64 7.79 9.60
CA ALA A 45 -0.78 7.53 9.33
C ALA A 45 -1.24 8.10 7.96
N ASP A 46 -0.42 7.98 6.91
CA ASP A 46 -0.74 8.43 5.56
C ASP A 46 -0.76 7.28 4.55
N CYS A 47 -0.97 7.57 3.27
CA CYS A 47 -1.09 6.56 2.21
C CYS A 47 0.16 5.66 2.12
N SER A 48 1.35 6.26 2.10
CA SER A 48 2.61 5.53 2.00
C SER A 48 2.98 4.75 3.27
N GLY A 49 2.71 5.33 4.45
CA GLY A 49 2.94 4.66 5.72
C GLY A 49 1.98 3.49 5.94
N PHE A 50 0.74 3.59 5.47
CA PHE A 50 -0.22 2.48 5.49
C PHE A 50 0.27 1.30 4.63
N VAL A 51 0.71 1.54 3.40
CA VAL A 51 1.28 0.48 2.55
C VAL A 51 2.56 -0.10 3.15
N SER A 52 3.42 0.74 3.70
CA SER A 52 4.64 0.29 4.37
C SER A 52 4.35 -0.64 5.55
N MET A 53 3.33 -0.30 6.34
CA MET A 53 2.84 -1.13 7.43
C MET A 53 2.30 -2.46 6.90
N ALA A 54 1.46 -2.43 5.86
CA ALA A 54 0.86 -3.63 5.27
C ALA A 54 1.91 -4.57 4.65
N TRP A 55 2.91 -4.04 3.96
CA TRP A 55 4.02 -4.83 3.40
C TRP A 55 5.08 -5.26 4.42
N GLY A 56 4.96 -4.83 5.67
CA GLY A 56 5.92 -5.15 6.72
C GLY A 56 7.32 -4.61 6.44
N LEU A 57 7.42 -3.48 5.75
CA LEU A 57 8.69 -2.80 5.51
C LEU A 57 9.29 -2.37 6.86
N PRO A 58 10.62 -2.48 7.03
CA PRO A 58 11.26 -2.15 8.28
C PRO A 58 10.99 -0.69 8.65
N GLY A 59 10.15 -0.47 9.66
CA GLY A 59 10.13 0.78 10.40
C GLY A 59 11.31 0.75 11.38
N LYS A 60 12.53 1.11 10.94
CA LYS A 60 13.65 1.27 11.87
C LYS A 60 13.96 2.75 12.17
N PRO A 61 14.37 3.06 13.41
CA PRO A 61 14.41 4.40 13.97
C PRO A 61 15.83 4.98 14.03
N ASP A 62 15.91 6.28 13.74
CA ASP A 62 16.60 7.32 14.51
C ASP A 62 15.91 8.67 14.22
N ASP A 63 15.25 8.73 13.08
CA ASP A 63 14.35 9.74 12.59
C ASP A 63 12.92 9.19 12.49
N ARG A 64 11.95 9.96 13.00
CA ARG A 64 10.56 9.58 13.20
C ARG A 64 9.82 9.47 11.85
N HIS A 65 10.13 8.49 11.01
CA HIS A 65 9.49 8.32 9.69
C HIS A 65 9.23 6.85 9.32
N GLY A 66 8.80 6.01 10.27
CA GLY A 66 8.57 4.58 10.04
C GLY A 66 7.85 4.27 8.71
N GLY A 67 8.51 3.48 7.86
CA GLY A 67 8.06 3.13 6.51
C GLY A 67 8.77 3.89 5.38
N PHE A 68 8.36 3.63 4.15
CA PHE A 68 8.81 4.30 2.93
C PHE A 68 7.79 5.34 2.47
N ASP A 69 8.26 6.39 1.80
CA ASP A 69 7.40 7.32 1.08
C ASP A 69 6.96 6.73 -0.28
N THR A 70 6.01 7.38 -0.95
CA THR A 70 5.43 6.85 -2.21
C THR A 70 6.48 6.59 -3.29
N PRO A 71 7.49 7.48 -3.54
CA PRO A 71 8.61 7.16 -4.43
C PRO A 71 9.45 5.96 -3.98
N ALA A 72 9.77 5.84 -2.69
CA ALA A 72 10.55 4.70 -2.20
C ALA A 72 9.80 3.37 -2.35
N LEU A 73 8.46 3.34 -2.28
CA LEU A 73 7.66 2.14 -2.58
C LEU A 73 7.88 1.61 -4.00
N VAL A 74 8.18 2.49 -4.98
CA VAL A 74 8.51 2.10 -6.36
C VAL A 74 9.81 1.29 -6.41
N SER A 75 10.80 1.63 -5.58
CA SER A 75 12.10 0.95 -5.55
C SER A 75 12.06 -0.48 -5.01
N VAL A 76 10.99 -0.83 -4.27
CA VAL A 76 10.78 -2.16 -3.67
C VAL A 76 9.62 -2.93 -4.28
N SER A 77 9.08 -2.44 -5.38
CA SER A 77 7.99 -3.10 -6.12
C SER A 77 8.30 -3.18 -7.61
N GLY A 78 7.73 -4.14 -8.31
CA GLY A 78 7.80 -4.28 -9.77
C GLY A 78 6.48 -3.89 -10.44
N LEU A 79 6.54 -3.33 -11.65
CA LEU A 79 5.35 -3.17 -12.49
C LEU A 79 4.75 -4.54 -12.82
N ILE A 80 3.43 -4.62 -12.81
CA ILE A 80 2.67 -5.78 -13.25
C ILE A 80 1.58 -5.33 -14.23
N PRO A 81 1.04 -6.19 -15.10
CA PRO A 81 -0.16 -5.84 -15.85
C PRO A 81 -1.41 -5.92 -14.95
N ALA A 82 -2.43 -5.11 -15.24
CA ALA A 82 -3.66 -5.02 -14.44
C ALA A 82 -4.31 -6.39 -14.20
N ARG A 83 -4.38 -7.25 -15.22
CA ARG A 83 -4.96 -8.60 -15.15
C ARG A 83 -4.25 -9.52 -14.14
N GLU A 84 -3.02 -9.20 -13.75
CA GLU A 84 -2.24 -9.98 -12.79
C GLU A 84 -2.38 -9.45 -11.36
N LEU A 85 -3.13 -8.36 -11.13
CA LEU A 85 -3.39 -7.84 -9.78
C LEU A 85 -3.95 -8.93 -8.86
N ARG A 86 -3.35 -9.02 -7.68
CA ARG A 86 -3.70 -9.95 -6.61
C ARG A 86 -3.79 -9.21 -5.27
N PRO A 87 -4.53 -9.75 -4.28
CA PRO A 87 -4.66 -9.13 -2.97
C PRO A 87 -3.29 -8.77 -2.35
N GLY A 88 -3.08 -7.50 -2.01
CA GLY A 88 -1.83 -6.99 -1.43
C GLY A 88 -0.89 -6.32 -2.43
N ASP A 89 -1.16 -6.42 -3.73
CA ASP A 89 -0.54 -5.55 -4.73
C ASP A 89 -1.08 -4.10 -4.56
N VAL A 90 -0.42 -3.11 -5.16
CA VAL A 90 -0.83 -1.70 -5.05
C VAL A 90 -1.14 -1.09 -6.40
N VAL A 91 -1.99 -0.07 -6.40
CA VAL A 91 -2.15 0.86 -7.51
C VAL A 91 -1.65 2.22 -7.04
N ILE A 92 -0.64 2.76 -7.72
CA ILE A 92 0.17 3.86 -7.21
C ILE A 92 0.40 4.95 -8.24
N ARG A 93 0.25 6.20 -7.80
CA ARG A 93 0.79 7.40 -8.45
C ARG A 93 1.98 7.89 -7.64
N ALA A 94 3.18 7.59 -8.13
CA ALA A 94 4.43 7.93 -7.45
C ALA A 94 4.98 9.32 -7.82
N ASP A 95 4.60 9.85 -8.99
CA ASP A 95 5.04 11.17 -9.44
C ASP A 95 4.16 12.29 -8.87
N GLY A 96 4.76 13.46 -8.68
CA GLY A 96 4.11 14.65 -8.11
C GLY A 96 4.68 15.07 -6.76
N THR A 97 3.85 15.70 -5.93
CA THR A 97 4.21 16.23 -4.61
C THR A 97 3.63 15.35 -3.50
N ASN A 98 3.92 15.68 -2.24
CA ASN A 98 3.25 15.05 -1.10
C ASN A 98 1.72 15.29 -1.08
N LEU A 99 1.19 16.18 -1.91
CA LEU A 99 -0.25 16.44 -2.01
C LEU A 99 -0.93 15.65 -3.13
N THR A 100 -0.19 15.26 -4.16
CA THR A 100 -0.77 14.61 -5.36
C THR A 100 -0.43 13.12 -5.48
N ARG A 101 0.68 12.70 -4.86
CA ARG A 101 1.06 11.28 -4.79
C ARG A 101 0.05 10.50 -3.94
N HIS A 102 -0.29 9.31 -4.39
CA HIS A 102 -1.23 8.46 -3.70
C HIS A 102 -1.01 6.98 -4.02
N VAL A 103 -1.44 6.13 -3.10
CA VAL A 103 -1.33 4.68 -3.23
C VAL A 103 -2.46 3.99 -2.48
N VAL A 104 -3.01 2.94 -3.08
CA VAL A 104 -4.02 2.07 -2.48
C VAL A 104 -3.61 0.60 -2.60
N ILE A 105 -4.09 -0.23 -1.67
CA ILE A 105 -3.82 -1.68 -1.69
C ILE A 105 -5.00 -2.38 -2.34
N PHE A 106 -4.75 -3.10 -3.43
CA PHE A 106 -5.74 -3.91 -4.13
C PHE A 106 -6.19 -5.09 -3.23
N ALA A 107 -7.50 -5.24 -3.04
CA ALA A 107 -8.09 -6.36 -2.31
C ALA A 107 -8.66 -7.42 -3.26
N SER A 108 -9.52 -7.01 -4.20
CA SER A 108 -10.12 -7.91 -5.20
C SER A 108 -10.76 -7.10 -6.33
N TRP A 109 -11.00 -7.73 -7.49
CA TRP A 109 -11.90 -7.17 -8.49
C TRP A 109 -13.34 -7.16 -7.94
N ALA A 110 -14.10 -6.12 -8.27
CA ALA A 110 -15.52 -6.03 -7.92
C ALA A 110 -16.37 -6.76 -8.98
N GLU A 111 -17.63 -7.03 -8.64
CA GLU A 111 -18.60 -7.57 -9.60
C GLU A 111 -18.88 -6.59 -10.74
N GLU A 112 -18.88 -5.29 -10.44
CA GLU A 112 -19.02 -4.24 -11.45
C GLU A 112 -17.76 -4.18 -12.33
N PRO A 113 -17.89 -4.33 -13.66
CA PRO A 113 -16.76 -4.29 -14.57
C PRO A 113 -15.96 -2.99 -14.46
N GLY A 114 -14.63 -3.11 -14.43
CA GLY A 114 -13.73 -1.97 -14.34
C GLY A 114 -13.60 -1.38 -12.92
N ARG A 115 -14.19 -2.00 -11.89
CA ARG A 115 -14.01 -1.61 -10.50
C ARG A 115 -13.30 -2.68 -9.67
N TYR A 116 -12.65 -2.24 -8.61
CA TYR A 116 -11.96 -3.12 -7.65
C TYR A 116 -12.12 -2.61 -6.22
N TRP A 117 -12.13 -3.53 -5.26
CA TRP A 117 -12.07 -3.23 -3.84
C TRP A 117 -10.63 -2.89 -3.45
N ALA A 118 -10.45 -1.79 -2.72
CA ALA A 118 -9.14 -1.34 -2.26
C ALA A 118 -9.18 -0.85 -0.81
N TYR A 119 -8.12 -1.17 -0.07
CA TYR A 119 -7.83 -0.52 1.20
C TYR A 119 -7.13 0.80 0.92
N GLU A 120 -7.62 1.87 1.54
CA GLU A 120 -7.16 3.23 1.30
C GLU A 120 -7.00 4.00 2.61
N GLN A 121 -5.89 4.72 2.71
CA GLN A 121 -5.64 5.75 3.69
C GLN A 121 -5.47 7.09 2.95
N ALA A 122 -6.44 8.00 3.05
CA ALA A 122 -6.50 9.23 2.25
C ALA A 122 -7.00 10.44 3.05
N GLY A 123 -6.57 11.64 2.65
CA GLY A 123 -6.89 12.89 3.34
C GLY A 123 -8.38 13.12 3.55
N GLY A 124 -8.75 13.52 4.77
CA GLY A 124 -10.15 13.78 5.15
C GLY A 124 -10.91 12.55 5.63
N TYR A 125 -10.27 11.37 5.69
CA TYR A 125 -10.94 10.12 6.05
C TYR A 125 -10.10 9.28 7.03
N SER A 126 -10.76 8.32 7.66
CA SER A 126 -10.10 7.17 8.28
C SER A 126 -9.86 6.06 7.25
N THR A 127 -9.00 5.11 7.62
CA THR A 127 -8.75 3.90 6.82
C THR A 127 -10.06 3.25 6.41
N ARG A 128 -10.17 2.88 5.13
CA ARG A 128 -11.42 2.43 4.53
C ARG A 128 -11.18 1.37 3.46
N LEU A 129 -12.13 0.46 3.33
CA LEU A 129 -12.26 -0.46 2.20
C LEU A 129 -13.36 0.08 1.29
N ARG A 130 -13.05 0.39 0.03
CA ARG A 130 -14.03 0.93 -0.92
C ARG A 130 -13.82 0.39 -2.34
N ALA A 131 -14.88 0.38 -3.13
CA ALA A 131 -14.80 0.10 -4.55
C ALA A 131 -14.31 1.35 -5.31
N LEU A 132 -13.30 1.18 -6.16
CA LEU A 132 -12.71 2.23 -7.00
C LEU A 132 -12.83 1.86 -8.48
N ALA A 133 -13.06 2.84 -9.35
CA ALA A 133 -12.82 2.70 -10.78
C ALA A 133 -11.31 2.48 -11.05
N TYR A 134 -10.97 1.50 -11.88
CA TYR A 134 -9.59 1.21 -12.24
C TYR A 134 -9.07 2.22 -13.27
N PRO A 135 -7.80 2.69 -13.15
CA PRO A 135 -6.86 2.42 -12.05
C PRO A 135 -7.14 3.26 -10.80
N TYR A 136 -7.70 4.47 -10.96
CA TYR A 136 -8.16 5.32 -9.86
C TYR A 136 -9.20 6.32 -10.38
N GLU A 137 -10.03 6.89 -9.49
CA GLU A 137 -11.19 7.73 -9.86
C GLU A 137 -10.81 9.06 -10.56
N THR A 138 -9.61 9.59 -10.30
CA THR A 138 -9.13 10.86 -10.85
C THR A 138 -7.68 10.74 -11.31
N GLU A 139 -7.34 11.40 -12.42
CA GLU A 139 -5.99 11.38 -13.01
C GLU A 139 -5.49 9.94 -13.24
N ALA A 140 -6.40 9.11 -13.74
CA ALA A 140 -6.24 7.67 -13.91
C ALA A 140 -4.94 7.28 -14.66
N GLU A 141 -4.58 8.04 -15.68
CA GLU A 141 -3.39 7.84 -16.50
C GLU A 141 -2.07 7.89 -15.73
N LEU A 142 -2.07 8.43 -14.51
CA LEU A 142 -0.90 8.55 -13.65
C LEU A 142 -0.73 7.39 -12.66
N TYR A 143 -1.69 6.46 -12.62
CA TYR A 143 -1.66 5.32 -11.71
C TYR A 143 -1.24 4.06 -12.44
N VAL A 144 -0.30 3.34 -11.81
CA VAL A 144 0.19 2.05 -12.32
C VAL A 144 0.09 0.97 -11.26
N PRO A 145 -0.24 -0.28 -11.63
CA PRO A 145 -0.25 -1.40 -10.70
C PRO A 145 1.17 -1.93 -10.45
N ARG A 146 1.48 -2.22 -9.19
CA ARG A 146 2.80 -2.73 -8.76
C ARG A 146 2.67 -3.84 -7.73
N ARG A 147 3.62 -4.77 -7.76
CA ARG A 147 3.76 -5.89 -6.82
C ARG A 147 4.99 -5.72 -5.96
N TYR A 148 4.83 -5.90 -4.65
CA TYR A 148 5.96 -5.91 -3.72
C TYR A 148 6.95 -7.04 -4.07
N LEU A 149 8.24 -6.74 -4.13
CA LEU A 149 9.26 -7.71 -4.59
C LEU A 149 9.51 -8.86 -3.61
N SER A 150 9.14 -8.72 -2.34
CA SER A 150 9.31 -9.75 -1.31
C SER A 150 7.99 -10.41 -0.89
N VAL A 151 6.94 -10.29 -1.71
CA VAL A 151 5.69 -11.03 -1.49
C VAL A 151 5.85 -12.49 -1.92
N LEU A 152 5.36 -13.40 -1.08
CA LEU A 152 5.19 -14.80 -1.38
C LEU A 152 3.72 -15.03 -1.76
N ASP A 153 3.49 -15.70 -2.89
CA ASP A 153 2.18 -16.26 -3.17
C ASP A 153 1.91 -17.44 -2.21
N GLU A 154 0.64 -17.69 -1.89
CA GLU A 154 0.26 -18.86 -1.06
C GLU A 154 0.65 -20.16 -1.78
N ALA A 155 1.00 -21.20 -1.00
CA ALA A 155 1.34 -22.53 -1.50
C ALA A 155 0.11 -23.36 -1.88
#